data_AF-A0A6P1A6M3-F1
#
_entry.id   AF-A0A6P1A6M3-F1
#
_cell.length_a   1.000
_cell.length_b   1.000
_cell.length_c   1.000
_cell.angle_alpha   90.00
_cell.angle_beta   90.00
_cell.angle_gamma   90.00
#
_symmetry.space_group_name_H-M   'P 1'
#
loop_
_entity.id
_entity.type
_entity.pdbx_description
1 polymer ?
#
loop_
_entity_poly.entity_id
_entity_poly.type
_entity_poly.pdbx_seq_one_letter_code
_entity_poly.pdbx_strand_id
1 'polypeptide(L)'
;MFKKFASIILGSSACLLFALPGQAQSFLQYADTYWLVKNSLLAARGEQLEDRATSRNWALQQNEDTVKRETRRLLRESREAMISVPLDRACYSYAYLKNARLNLLENRVDYLNTHITGCRNFGLRNFMDIVDTEYQQIYRELD
;
A
#
# COMPACT_ATOMS: atom_id res chain seq x y z
N MET A 1 36.39 49.07 -13.34
CA MET A 1 37.41 48.13 -12.84
C MET A 1 36.87 47.49 -11.56
N PHE A 2 37.20 46.22 -11.35
CA PHE A 2 36.55 45.25 -10.45
C PHE A 2 36.91 45.38 -8.95
N LYS A 3 36.06 44.73 -8.10
CA LYS A 3 36.37 43.92 -6.87
C LYS A 3 36.56 44.72 -5.54
N LYS A 4 36.05 44.37 -4.32
CA LYS A 4 35.46 43.16 -3.65
C LYS A 4 34.65 43.59 -2.36
N PHE A 5 33.49 42.98 -2.04
CA PHE A 5 33.15 41.99 -0.97
C PHE A 5 33.60 42.20 0.50
N ALA A 6 32.61 42.16 1.43
CA ALA A 6 32.51 41.36 2.69
C ALA A 6 31.23 41.80 3.46
N SER A 7 30.14 41.02 3.54
CA SER A 7 29.82 39.85 4.40
C SER A 7 29.65 40.16 5.91
N ILE A 8 28.53 39.66 6.47
CA ILE A 8 28.19 39.17 7.84
C ILE A 8 26.67 39.40 8.03
N ILE A 9 25.76 38.45 7.74
CA ILE A 9 25.30 37.30 8.55
C ILE A 9 25.05 37.64 10.02
N LEU A 10 23.77 37.69 10.41
CA LEU A 10 23.18 37.33 11.72
C LEU A 10 21.68 37.64 11.57
N GLY A 11 20.72 36.76 11.76
CA GLY A 11 20.69 35.47 12.44
C GLY A 11 19.25 35.31 12.88
N SER A 12 18.56 34.29 12.37
CA SER A 12 17.30 33.79 12.91
C SER A 12 17.18 32.38 12.33
N SER A 13 17.86 31.43 12.96
CA SER A 13 17.24 30.54 13.94
C SER A 13 16.09 29.76 13.33
N ALA A 14 16.42 28.52 12.97
CA ALA A 14 15.59 27.34 13.11
C ALA A 14 14.19 27.37 12.46
N CYS A 15 14.12 26.80 11.27
CA CYS A 15 13.20 25.67 11.08
C CYS A 15 13.92 24.57 10.30
N LEU A 16 14.57 23.70 11.07
CA LEU A 16 14.73 22.30 10.69
C LEU A 16 13.32 21.70 10.55
N LEU A 17 12.74 21.85 9.37
CA LEU A 17 11.75 20.89 8.92
C LEU A 17 12.48 19.99 7.94
N PHE A 18 13.13 18.96 8.49
CA PHE A 18 13.19 17.70 7.78
C PHE A 18 11.74 17.20 7.68
N ALA A 19 10.96 17.80 6.78
CA ALA A 19 9.96 17.02 6.09
C ALA A 19 10.78 15.93 5.41
N LEU A 20 10.75 14.71 5.97
CA LEU A 20 10.99 13.53 5.15
C LEU A 20 10.21 13.80 3.87
N PRO A 21 10.85 13.87 2.69
CA PRO A 21 10.09 14.01 1.48
C PRO A 21 9.14 12.81 1.49
N GLY A 22 7.84 13.07 1.66
CA GLY A 22 6.83 12.10 1.28
C GLY A 22 7.20 11.75 -0.14
N GLN A 23 7.70 10.54 -0.37
CA GLN A 23 8.05 10.11 -1.71
C GLN A 23 6.75 10.22 -2.49
N ALA A 24 6.68 11.19 -3.40
CA ALA A 24 5.52 11.34 -4.27
C ALA A 24 5.31 9.98 -4.93
N GLN A 25 4.20 9.31 -4.61
CA GLN A 25 3.98 7.95 -5.11
C GLN A 25 3.93 7.99 -6.63
N SER A 26 4.64 7.08 -7.27
CA SER A 26 4.60 7.00 -8.73
C SER A 26 3.28 6.38 -9.18
N PHE A 27 2.80 6.75 -10.37
CA PHE A 27 1.63 6.09 -10.95
C PHE A 27 1.83 4.57 -11.12
N LEU A 28 3.07 4.13 -11.34
CA LEU A 28 3.43 2.71 -11.37
C LEU A 28 3.21 2.03 -10.01
N GLN A 29 3.49 2.73 -8.91
CA GLN A 29 3.26 2.25 -7.55
C GLN A 29 1.77 2.07 -7.29
N TYR A 30 0.91 3.00 -7.73
CA TYR A 30 -0.55 2.80 -7.68
C TYR A 30 -1.03 1.62 -8.53
N ALA A 31 -0.47 1.43 -9.72
CA ALA A 31 -0.81 0.28 -10.58
C ALA A 31 -0.42 -1.06 -9.94
N ASP A 32 0.71 -1.13 -9.25
CA ASP A 32 1.13 -2.33 -8.50
C ASP A 32 0.29 -2.57 -7.25
N THR A 33 -0.08 -1.50 -6.54
CA THR A 33 -1.00 -1.59 -5.41
C THR A 33 -2.37 -2.11 -5.85
N TYR A 34 -2.89 -1.65 -6.99
CA TYR A 34 -4.13 -2.16 -7.55
C TYR A 34 -4.10 -3.68 -7.73
N TRP A 35 -3.03 -4.21 -8.34
CA TRP A 35 -2.83 -5.65 -8.51
C TRP A 35 -2.82 -6.39 -7.15
N LEU A 36 -2.09 -5.87 -6.17
CA LEU A 36 -2.00 -6.46 -4.84
C LEU A 36 -3.37 -6.50 -4.14
N VAL A 37 -4.11 -5.39 -4.15
CA VAL A 37 -5.45 -5.32 -3.55
C VAL A 37 -6.45 -6.22 -4.29
N LYS A 38 -6.37 -6.30 -5.63
CA LYS A 38 -7.19 -7.21 -6.42
C LYS A 38 -6.94 -8.67 -6.04
N ASN A 39 -5.68 -9.08 -5.95
CA ASN A 39 -5.34 -10.44 -5.54
C ASN A 39 -5.64 -10.72 -4.07
N SER A 40 -5.66 -9.71 -3.20
CA SER A 40 -6.19 -9.85 -1.84
C SER A 40 -7.66 -10.28 -1.87
N LEU A 41 -8.50 -9.63 -2.69
CA LEU A 41 -9.91 -10.02 -2.85
C LEU A 41 -10.07 -11.43 -3.44
N LEU A 42 -9.35 -11.73 -4.52
CA LEU A 42 -9.41 -13.03 -5.20
C LEU A 42 -8.99 -14.16 -4.24
N ALA A 43 -7.93 -13.96 -3.45
CA ALA A 43 -7.48 -14.91 -2.45
C ALA A 43 -8.52 -15.16 -1.35
N ALA A 44 -9.19 -14.11 -0.85
CA ALA A 44 -10.26 -14.26 0.13
C ALA A 44 -11.42 -15.10 -0.44
N ARG A 45 -11.82 -14.82 -1.69
CA ARG A 45 -12.90 -15.54 -2.38
C ARG A 45 -12.51 -16.96 -2.79
N GLY A 46 -11.22 -17.29 -2.83
CA GLY A 46 -10.73 -18.57 -3.33
C GLY A 46 -10.80 -18.65 -4.86
N GLU A 47 -10.70 -17.50 -5.52
CA GLU A 47 -10.72 -17.37 -6.98
C GLU A 47 -9.30 -17.44 -7.57
N GLN A 48 -9.23 -17.62 -8.89
CA GLN A 48 -7.97 -17.63 -9.62
C GLN A 48 -7.27 -16.27 -9.50
N LEU A 49 -6.02 -16.30 -9.05
CA LEU A 49 -5.20 -15.09 -8.93
C LEU A 49 -4.84 -14.54 -10.31
N GLU A 50 -4.79 -13.21 -10.39
CA GLU A 50 -4.39 -12.51 -11.61
C GLU A 50 -2.88 -12.23 -11.61
N ASP A 51 -2.28 -12.37 -12.78
CA ASP A 51 -0.87 -12.03 -12.95
C ASP A 51 -0.66 -10.50 -12.88
N ARG A 52 0.53 -10.11 -12.43
CA ARG A 52 0.88 -8.70 -12.24
C ARG A 52 0.84 -7.92 -13.55
N ALA A 53 1.24 -8.52 -14.66
CA ALA A 53 1.34 -7.81 -15.94
C ALA A 53 -0.06 -7.42 -16.44
N THR A 54 -1.04 -8.32 -16.37
CA THR A 54 -2.43 -8.07 -16.77
C THR A 54 -3.04 -6.94 -15.94
N SER A 55 -3.00 -7.04 -14.60
CA SER A 55 -3.56 -6.01 -13.73
C SER A 55 -2.87 -4.65 -13.89
N ARG A 56 -1.54 -4.64 -14.02
CA ARG A 56 -0.78 -3.41 -14.22
C ARG A 56 -1.07 -2.77 -15.57
N ASN A 57 -1.14 -3.56 -16.65
CA ASN A 57 -1.44 -3.04 -17.99
C ASN A 57 -2.82 -2.39 -18.03
N TRP A 58 -3.82 -3.00 -17.38
CA TRP A 58 -5.12 -2.37 -17.21
C TRP A 58 -5.01 -1.03 -16.48
N ALA A 59 -4.30 -0.99 -15.34
CA ALA A 59 -4.19 0.21 -14.52
C ALA A 59 -3.47 1.36 -15.26
N LEU A 60 -2.39 1.05 -15.99
CA LEU A 60 -1.63 2.03 -16.76
C LEU A 60 -2.39 2.60 -17.97
N GLN A 61 -3.47 1.93 -18.41
CA GLN A 61 -4.38 2.46 -19.44
C GLN A 61 -5.46 3.38 -18.86
N GLN A 62 -5.57 3.48 -17.53
CA GLN A 62 -6.50 4.38 -16.85
C GLN A 62 -5.80 5.68 -16.43
N ASN A 63 -6.58 6.67 -15.98
CA ASN A 63 -6.04 7.77 -15.18
C ASN A 63 -5.88 7.37 -13.71
N GLU A 64 -5.01 8.10 -12.99
CA GLU A 64 -4.68 7.83 -11.59
C GLU A 64 -5.92 7.80 -10.68
N ASP A 65 -6.84 8.76 -10.82
CA ASP A 65 -8.06 8.83 -10.02
C ASP A 65 -8.94 7.58 -10.17
N THR A 66 -9.00 7.01 -11.37
CA THR A 66 -9.74 5.77 -11.65
C THR A 66 -9.08 4.58 -10.99
N VAL A 67 -7.75 4.48 -11.05
CA VAL A 67 -7.00 3.42 -10.37
C VAL A 67 -7.19 3.53 -8.86
N LYS A 68 -7.06 4.72 -8.27
CA LYS A 68 -7.28 4.96 -6.84
C LYS A 68 -8.69 4.60 -6.39
N ARG A 69 -9.72 5.05 -7.12
CA ARG A 69 -11.13 4.74 -6.83
C ARG A 69 -11.40 3.24 -6.87
N GLU A 70 -10.93 2.57 -7.91
CA GLU A 70 -11.14 1.13 -8.05
C GLU A 70 -10.37 0.33 -6.99
N THR A 71 -9.15 0.75 -6.67
CA THR A 71 -8.36 0.16 -5.58
C THR A 71 -9.09 0.30 -4.25
N ARG A 72 -9.69 1.46 -3.94
CA ARG A 72 -10.51 1.65 -2.73
C ARG A 72 -11.74 0.73 -2.69
N ARG A 73 -12.40 0.53 -3.84
CA ARG A 73 -13.54 -0.40 -3.94
C ARG A 73 -13.10 -1.83 -3.59
N LEU A 74 -12.05 -2.31 -4.26
CA LEU A 74 -11.52 -3.66 -4.05
C LEU A 74 -10.98 -3.86 -2.63
N LEU A 75 -10.38 -2.82 -2.04
CA LEU A 75 -9.87 -2.82 -0.67
C LEU A 75 -10.99 -3.02 0.36
N ARG A 76 -12.15 -2.38 0.16
CA ARG A 76 -13.33 -2.58 1.00
C ARG A 76 -13.87 -4.01 0.84
N GLU A 77 -14.01 -4.48 -0.39
CA GLU A 77 -14.51 -5.83 -0.66
C GLU A 77 -13.58 -6.92 -0.12
N SER A 78 -12.25 -6.72 -0.17
CA SER A 78 -11.30 -7.72 0.35
C SER A 78 -11.40 -7.81 1.87
N ARG A 79 -11.48 -6.68 2.57
CA ARG A 79 -11.70 -6.63 4.02
C ARG A 79 -12.99 -7.34 4.40
N GLU A 80 -14.10 -7.06 3.71
CA GLU A 80 -15.39 -7.69 3.96
C GLU A 80 -15.33 -9.20 3.72
N ALA A 81 -14.70 -9.64 2.63
CA ALA A 81 -14.54 -11.05 2.31
C ALA A 81 -13.71 -11.82 3.35
N MET A 82 -12.70 -11.19 3.96
CA MET A 82 -11.86 -11.83 4.98
C MET A 82 -12.62 -12.23 6.26
N ILE A 83 -13.74 -11.56 6.58
CA ILE A 83 -14.52 -11.79 7.82
C ILE A 83 -15.15 -13.20 7.85
N SER A 84 -15.58 -13.70 6.69
CA SER A 84 -16.43 -14.89 6.60
C SER A 84 -15.75 -16.11 5.99
N VAL A 85 -14.42 -16.10 5.83
CA VAL A 85 -13.67 -17.17 5.17
C VAL A 85 -12.77 -17.90 6.16
N PRO A 86 -12.37 -19.16 5.87
CA PRO A 86 -11.41 -19.88 6.70
C PRO A 86 -10.11 -19.09 6.88
N LEU A 87 -9.48 -19.23 8.06
CA LEU A 87 -8.27 -18.49 8.43
C LEU A 87 -7.16 -18.59 7.38
N ASP A 88 -6.97 -19.76 6.75
CA ASP A 88 -5.98 -19.91 5.69
C ASP A 88 -6.23 -18.95 4.53
N ARG A 89 -7.46 -18.88 4.00
CA ARG A 89 -7.82 -17.94 2.92
C ARG A 89 -7.69 -16.50 3.38
N ALA A 90 -8.10 -16.20 4.60
CA ALA A 90 -7.92 -14.88 5.19
C ALA A 90 -6.43 -14.49 5.27
N CYS A 91 -5.54 -15.44 5.59
CA CYS A 91 -4.10 -15.20 5.64
C CYS A 91 -3.44 -15.02 4.26
N TYR A 92 -3.89 -15.73 3.23
CA TYR A 92 -3.47 -15.44 1.85
C TYR A 92 -3.91 -14.03 1.42
N SER A 93 -5.16 -13.67 1.72
CA SER A 93 -5.69 -12.34 1.44
C SER A 93 -4.93 -11.23 2.17
N TYR A 94 -4.64 -11.43 3.45
CA TYR A 94 -3.83 -10.53 4.27
C TYR A 94 -2.42 -10.35 3.70
N ALA A 95 -1.77 -11.41 3.22
CA ALA A 95 -0.41 -11.30 2.67
C ALA A 95 -0.32 -10.34 1.48
N TYR A 96 -1.32 -10.35 0.60
CA TYR A 96 -1.45 -9.38 -0.48
C TYR A 96 -1.73 -7.98 0.03
N LEU A 97 -2.64 -7.84 1.01
CA LEU A 97 -2.95 -6.55 1.63
C LEU A 97 -1.71 -5.93 2.29
N LYS A 98 -0.93 -6.72 3.02
CA LYS A 98 0.31 -6.29 3.66
C LYS A 98 1.31 -5.77 2.63
N ASN A 99 1.48 -6.50 1.53
CA ASN A 99 2.32 -6.05 0.43
C ASN A 99 1.77 -4.79 -0.26
N ALA A 100 0.45 -4.60 -0.35
CA ALA A 100 -0.12 -3.37 -0.89
C ALA A 100 0.26 -2.15 -0.03
N ARG A 101 0.19 -2.27 1.30
CA ARG A 101 0.69 -1.25 2.24
C ARG A 101 2.18 -0.98 2.01
N LEU A 102 3.00 -2.03 2.03
CA LEU A 102 4.45 -1.90 1.86
C LEU A 102 4.80 -1.25 0.53
N ASN A 103 4.08 -1.59 -0.54
CA ASN A 103 4.28 -0.99 -1.84
C ASN A 103 3.95 0.50 -1.80
N LEU A 104 2.80 0.92 -1.24
CA LEU A 104 2.40 2.35 -1.19
C LEU A 104 3.27 3.22 -0.29
N LEU A 105 3.65 2.72 0.88
CA LEU A 105 4.29 3.54 1.91
C LEU A 105 5.82 3.43 1.89
N GLU A 106 6.33 2.31 1.40
CA GLU A 106 7.75 1.97 1.51
C GLU A 106 8.38 1.55 0.16
N ASN A 107 7.60 1.54 -0.93
CA ASN A 107 8.04 1.12 -2.27
C ASN A 107 8.75 -0.25 -2.27
N ARG A 108 8.22 -1.21 -1.50
CA ARG A 108 8.73 -2.59 -1.44
C ARG A 108 7.62 -3.62 -1.44
N VAL A 109 7.97 -4.84 -1.82
CA VAL A 109 7.12 -6.03 -1.75
C VAL A 109 7.95 -7.16 -1.16
N ASP A 110 7.46 -7.77 -0.08
CA ASP A 110 8.13 -8.90 0.57
C ASP A 110 7.52 -10.24 0.09
N TYR A 111 8.17 -11.35 0.44
CA TYR A 111 7.67 -12.69 0.12
C TYR A 111 6.33 -12.98 0.80
N LEU A 112 5.34 -13.42 0.01
CA LEU A 112 3.98 -13.72 0.50
C LEU A 112 4.00 -14.74 1.65
N ASN A 113 4.83 -15.79 1.55
CA ASN A 113 4.91 -16.83 2.57
C ASN A 113 5.35 -16.30 3.94
N THR A 114 6.13 -15.22 4.00
CA THR A 114 6.51 -14.56 5.25
C THR A 114 5.27 -14.00 5.94
N HIS A 115 4.42 -13.28 5.19
CA HIS A 115 3.19 -12.69 5.72
C HIS A 115 2.13 -13.75 6.05
N ILE A 116 2.02 -14.82 5.26
CA ILE A 116 1.09 -15.94 5.52
C ILE A 116 1.46 -16.64 6.83
N THR A 117 2.74 -16.96 7.01
CA THR A 117 3.22 -17.62 8.23
C THR A 117 3.04 -16.72 9.44
N GLY A 118 3.36 -15.43 9.31
CA GLY A 118 3.09 -14.44 10.35
C GLY A 118 1.61 -14.38 10.72
N CYS A 119 0.73 -14.32 9.71
CA CYS A 119 -0.72 -14.24 9.91
C CYS A 119 -1.30 -15.41 10.70
N ARG A 120 -0.87 -16.63 10.39
CA ARG A 120 -1.31 -17.84 11.12
C ARG A 120 -0.98 -17.78 12.61
N ASN A 121 0.00 -16.96 13.01
CA ASN A 121 0.43 -16.78 14.39
C ASN A 121 -0.24 -15.58 15.10
N PHE A 122 -1.08 -14.78 14.44
CA PHE A 122 -1.71 -13.59 15.06
C PHE A 122 -2.72 -13.93 16.17
N GLY A 123 -3.25 -15.15 16.15
CA GLY A 123 -4.39 -15.54 16.97
C GLY A 123 -5.70 -14.96 16.42
N LEU A 124 -6.77 -15.75 16.48
CA LEU A 124 -8.08 -15.41 15.89
C LEU A 124 -8.66 -14.08 16.40
N ARG A 125 -8.37 -13.73 17.66
CA ARG A 125 -8.96 -12.56 18.32
C ARG A 125 -8.44 -11.23 17.80
N ASN A 126 -7.21 -11.21 17.25
CA ASN A 126 -6.54 -9.98 16.84
C ASN A 126 -6.39 -9.86 15.31
N PHE A 127 -6.77 -10.89 14.55
CA PHE A 127 -6.58 -10.92 13.11
C PHE A 127 -7.24 -9.72 12.42
N MET A 128 -8.52 -9.47 12.71
CA MET A 128 -9.24 -8.37 12.08
C MET A 128 -8.74 -6.99 12.52
N ASP A 129 -8.27 -6.82 13.75
CA ASP A 129 -7.68 -5.55 14.21
C ASP A 129 -6.40 -5.21 13.42
N ILE A 130 -5.59 -6.24 13.11
CA ILE A 130 -4.39 -6.09 12.28
C ILE A 130 -4.80 -5.79 10.82
N VAL A 131 -5.75 -6.53 10.25
CA VAL A 131 -6.28 -6.26 8.90
C VAL A 131 -6.80 -4.83 8.80
N ASP A 132 -7.53 -4.37 9.81
CA ASP A 132 -8.09 -3.01 9.86
C ASP A 132 -6.99 -1.94 9.90
N THR A 133 -5.88 -2.22 10.58
CA THR A 133 -4.72 -1.34 10.58
C THR A 133 -4.11 -1.20 9.17
N GLU A 134 -3.89 -2.33 8.47
CA GLU A 134 -3.37 -2.30 7.10
C GLU A 134 -4.36 -1.61 6.14
N TYR A 135 -5.66 -1.91 6.27
CA TYR A 135 -6.75 -1.32 5.50
C TYR A 135 -6.77 0.21 5.63
N GLN A 136 -6.77 0.73 6.86
CA GLN A 136 -6.85 2.17 7.11
C GLN A 136 -5.63 2.92 6.58
N GLN A 137 -4.43 2.32 6.65
CA GLN A 137 -3.22 2.93 6.13
C GLN A 137 -3.25 3.00 4.60
N ILE A 138 -3.65 1.93 3.92
CA ILE A 138 -3.79 1.93 2.45
C ILE A 138 -4.86 2.94 2.03
N TYR A 139 -6.01 2.95 2.71
CA TYR A 139 -7.13 3.84 2.34
C TYR A 139 -6.73 5.31 2.36
N ARG A 140 -5.98 5.75 3.38
CA ARG A 140 -5.52 7.15 3.53
C ARG A 140 -4.57 7.59 2.41
N GLU A 141 -3.76 6.69 1.87
CA GLU A 141 -2.84 6.99 0.77
C GLU A 141 -3.53 7.01 -0.61
N LEU A 142 -4.81 6.61 -0.67
CA LEU A 142 -5.61 6.61 -1.90
C LEU A 142 -6.57 7.81 -2.00
N ASP A 143 -6.60 8.67 -0.99
CA ASP A 143 -7.34 9.94 -0.96
C ASP A 143 -6.49 11.09 -1.52
#